data_AF-A0A0G2GIP3-F1
#
_entry.id   AF-A0A0G2GIP3-F1
#
_cell.length_a   1.000
_cell.length_b   1.000
_cell.length_c   1.000
_cell.angle_alpha   90.00
_cell.angle_beta   90.00
_cell.angle_gamma   90.00
#
_symmetry.space_group_name_H-M   'P 1'
#
loop_
_entity.id
_entity.type
_entity.pdbx_description
1 polymer ?
#
loop_
_entity_poly.entity_id
_entity_poly.type
_entity_poly.pdbx_seq_one_letter_code
_entity_poly.pdbx_strand_id
1 'polypeptide(L)'
;MADAWAEQMLTAYPNSPADRDVVETLRSLLQRKILPQQAAESLTSAYDPLIRSGKTDTENLWGVYCAAIASLGHDVSSRGLLVSALLSISRLPDIVDDKGQPVMQNRQIFWRDVPDFAFWMSEGPAGMVSDREVVAKPERLRASRIAAAFGAEYLGELDREKHHAPRDGMRNLAFDHLMQALRWGFEDEEDVKRARLSAPQAATWILTAGPSLYQAVKERFSVGDYDGGSFDMERWNLWKGRFAELAAFERADAEPRRMAGLAVEEMQKIEKEA
;
A
#
# COMPACT_ATOMS: atom_id res chain seq x y z
N MET A 1 12.06 17.04 -7.27
CA MET A 1 11.12 16.35 -6.35
C MET A 1 11.89 15.64 -5.25
N ALA A 2 12.75 14.68 -5.59
CA ALA A 2 13.53 13.92 -4.60
C ALA A 2 14.34 14.80 -3.62
N ASP A 3 15.04 15.84 -4.10
CA ASP A 3 15.81 16.73 -3.23
C ASP A 3 14.94 17.53 -2.25
N ALA A 4 13.88 18.18 -2.75
CA ALA A 4 12.97 18.94 -1.91
C ALA A 4 12.27 18.08 -0.85
N TRP A 5 11.87 16.85 -1.21
CA TRP A 5 11.33 15.88 -0.26
C TRP A 5 12.38 15.49 0.79
N ALA A 6 13.60 15.16 0.38
CA ALA A 6 14.64 14.73 1.29
C ALA A 6 15.06 15.85 2.26
N GLU A 7 15.18 17.09 1.79
CA GLU A 7 15.46 18.26 2.63
C GLU A 7 14.38 18.47 3.69
N GLN A 8 13.10 18.33 3.32
CA GLN A 8 11.98 18.37 4.26
C GLN A 8 12.09 17.24 5.29
N MET A 9 12.37 16.01 4.85
CA MET A 9 12.48 14.85 5.75
C MET A 9 13.66 14.95 6.71
N LEU A 10 14.84 15.39 6.25
CA LEU A 10 16.01 15.60 7.10
C LEU A 10 15.80 16.70 8.15
N THR A 11 14.95 17.68 7.84
CA THR A 11 14.53 18.72 8.80
C THR A 11 13.55 18.15 9.84
N ALA A 12 12.62 17.29 9.41
CA ALA A 12 11.58 16.74 10.26
C ALA A 12 12.04 15.55 11.14
N TYR A 13 13.04 14.78 10.69
CA TYR A 13 13.56 13.59 11.38
C TYR A 13 15.04 13.72 11.75
N PRO A 14 15.42 14.58 12.72
CA PRO A 14 16.82 14.79 13.06
C PRO A 14 17.42 13.71 13.97
N ASN A 15 16.65 12.71 14.41
CA ASN A 15 16.84 12.05 15.71
C ASN A 15 17.78 10.82 15.72
N SER A 16 18.14 10.21 14.58
CA SER A 16 19.20 9.18 14.56
C SER A 16 20.00 9.15 13.24
N PRO A 17 21.27 8.66 13.25
CA PRO A 17 22.03 8.42 12.03
C PRO A 17 21.32 7.46 11.05
N ALA A 18 20.71 6.40 11.57
CA ALA A 18 19.99 5.42 10.75
C ALA A 18 18.82 6.07 9.97
N ASP A 19 18.05 6.96 10.61
CA ASP A 19 16.93 7.64 9.95
C ASP A 19 17.40 8.56 8.82
N ARG A 20 18.56 9.23 9.01
CA ARG A 20 19.18 10.05 7.95
C ARG A 20 19.63 9.18 6.79
N ASP A 21 20.23 8.02 7.07
CA ASP A 21 20.68 7.07 6.06
C ASP A 21 19.50 6.54 5.23
N VAL A 22 18.32 6.35 5.84
CA VAL A 22 17.08 6.00 5.10
C VAL A 22 16.71 7.10 4.12
N VAL A 23 16.63 8.36 4.57
CA VAL A 23 16.26 9.49 3.70
C VAL A 23 17.25 9.62 2.55
N GLU A 24 18.54 9.51 2.84
CA GLU A 24 19.62 9.63 1.85
C GLU A 24 19.64 8.49 0.83
N THR A 25 19.38 7.26 1.30
CA THR A 25 19.26 6.08 0.45
C THR A 25 18.07 6.22 -0.51
N LEU A 26 16.89 6.59 0.01
CA LEU A 26 15.71 6.80 -0.82
C LEU A 26 15.87 7.98 -1.77
N ARG A 27 16.51 9.07 -1.34
CA ARG A 27 16.87 10.19 -2.24
C ARG A 27 17.72 9.70 -3.40
N SER A 28 18.77 8.92 -3.11
CA SER A 28 19.69 8.38 -4.12
C SER A 28 18.99 7.42 -5.08
N LEU A 29 18.07 6.59 -4.57
CA LEU A 29 17.24 5.68 -5.37
C LEU A 29 16.33 6.47 -6.32
N LEU A 30 15.60 7.47 -5.80
CA LEU A 30 14.69 8.30 -6.60
C LEU A 30 15.45 9.16 -7.65
N GLN A 31 16.70 9.51 -7.36
CA GLN A 31 17.62 10.15 -8.30
C GLN A 31 18.28 9.18 -9.29
N ARG A 32 18.00 7.87 -9.18
CA ARG A 32 18.59 6.80 -10.01
C ARG A 32 20.12 6.73 -9.92
N LYS A 33 20.68 7.16 -8.78
CA LYS A 33 22.12 7.04 -8.49
C LYS A 33 22.50 5.65 -8.00
N ILE A 34 21.54 4.93 -7.43
CA ILE A 34 21.68 3.55 -6.97
C ILE A 34 20.52 2.71 -7.49
N LEU A 35 20.77 1.40 -7.62
CA LEU A 35 19.77 0.41 -8.01
C LEU A 35 18.86 0.03 -6.83
N PRO A 36 17.65 -0.49 -7.08
CA PRO A 36 16.75 -0.97 -6.02
C PRO A 36 17.40 -1.96 -5.05
N GLN A 37 18.21 -2.90 -5.55
CA GLN A 37 18.96 -3.85 -4.74
C GLN A 37 19.95 -3.17 -3.80
N GLN A 38 20.70 -2.18 -4.30
CA GLN A 38 21.66 -1.41 -3.49
C GLN A 38 20.95 -0.57 -2.43
N ALA A 39 19.78 -0.03 -2.77
CA ALA A 39 18.94 0.68 -1.81
C ALA A 39 18.46 -0.26 -0.70
N ALA A 40 17.99 -1.46 -1.04
CA ALA A 40 17.59 -2.47 -0.06
C ALA A 40 18.74 -2.82 0.90
N GLU A 41 19.92 -3.14 0.37
CA GLU A 41 21.11 -3.46 1.17
C GLU A 41 21.51 -2.32 2.11
N SER A 42 21.45 -1.07 1.63
CA SER A 42 21.74 0.12 2.44
C SER A 42 20.72 0.31 3.56
N LEU A 43 19.42 0.18 3.25
CA LEU A 43 18.33 0.30 4.23
C LEU A 43 18.42 -0.78 5.32
N THR A 44 18.65 -2.04 4.94
CA THR A 44 18.75 -3.13 5.92
C THR A 44 20.00 -3.00 6.76
N SER A 45 21.16 -2.70 6.15
CA SER A 45 22.43 -2.54 6.89
C SER A 45 22.37 -1.46 7.98
N ALA A 46 21.57 -0.40 7.77
CA ALA A 46 21.36 0.65 8.77
C ALA A 46 20.59 0.16 10.00
N TYR A 47 19.68 -0.81 9.85
CA TYR A 47 18.82 -1.33 10.92
C TYR A 47 19.25 -2.69 11.48
N ASP A 48 20.01 -3.49 10.74
CA ASP A 48 20.45 -4.84 11.13
C ASP A 48 21.06 -4.89 12.54
N PRO A 49 21.96 -3.96 12.96
CA PRO A 49 22.51 -3.97 14.31
C PRO A 49 21.47 -3.72 15.40
N LEU A 50 20.48 -2.85 15.12
CA LEU A 50 19.39 -2.53 16.05
C LEU A 50 18.48 -3.74 16.24
N ILE A 51 18.06 -4.34 15.12
CA ILE A 51 17.18 -5.51 15.10
C ILE A 51 17.84 -6.69 15.81
N ARG A 52 19.13 -6.96 15.54
CA ARG A 52 19.89 -8.02 16.23
C ARG A 52 20.00 -7.77 17.74
N SER A 53 20.03 -6.52 18.18
CA SER A 53 20.02 -6.15 19.60
C SER A 53 18.64 -6.25 20.28
N GLY A 54 17.60 -6.67 19.55
CA GLY A 54 16.22 -6.77 20.03
C GLY A 54 15.42 -5.46 19.92
N LYS A 55 15.99 -4.42 19.31
CA LYS A 55 15.28 -3.17 18.98
C LYS A 55 14.65 -3.32 17.61
N THR A 56 13.44 -3.89 17.57
CA THR A 56 12.69 -4.19 16.33
C THR A 56 11.76 -3.06 15.90
N ASP A 57 11.83 -1.89 16.53
CA ASP A 57 11.03 -0.74 16.13
C ASP A 57 11.50 -0.17 14.78
N THR A 58 10.61 -0.21 13.79
CA THR A 58 10.81 0.30 12.43
C THR A 58 9.87 1.43 12.06
N GLU A 59 9.25 2.09 13.05
CA GLU A 59 8.37 3.24 12.83
C GLU A 59 9.03 4.27 11.91
N ASN A 60 10.28 4.66 12.20
CA ASN A 60 10.98 5.65 11.39
C ASN A 60 11.29 5.15 9.98
N LEU A 61 11.76 3.91 9.83
CA LEU A 61 12.05 3.33 8.51
C LEU A 61 10.81 3.38 7.62
N TRP A 62 9.71 2.83 8.11
CA TRP A 62 8.47 2.76 7.34
C TRP A 62 7.78 4.11 7.21
N GLY A 63 7.86 4.97 8.22
CA GLY A 63 7.37 6.34 8.15
C GLY A 63 8.06 7.16 7.05
N VAL A 64 9.39 7.09 6.97
CA VAL A 64 10.17 7.77 5.91
C VAL A 64 9.86 7.16 4.53
N TYR A 65 9.74 5.84 4.45
CA TYR A 65 9.38 5.15 3.20
C TYR A 65 7.98 5.56 2.70
N CYS A 66 7.00 5.59 3.60
CA CYS A 66 5.63 6.04 3.33
C CYS A 66 5.58 7.51 2.91
N ALA A 67 6.39 8.37 3.53
CA ALA A 67 6.52 9.77 3.13
C ALA A 67 7.10 9.89 1.70
N ALA A 68 8.08 9.05 1.34
CA ALA A 68 8.60 8.99 -0.02
C ALA A 68 7.50 8.64 -1.02
N ILE A 69 6.71 7.58 -0.74
CA ILE A 69 5.56 7.17 -1.55
C ILE A 69 4.58 8.33 -1.75
N ALA A 70 4.16 8.99 -0.66
CA ALA A 70 3.20 10.09 -0.72
C ALA A 70 3.67 11.29 -1.57
N SER A 71 5.00 11.47 -1.73
CA SER A 71 5.59 12.59 -2.46
C SER A 71 5.62 12.41 -3.99
N LEU A 72 5.43 11.18 -4.50
CA LEU A 72 5.72 10.82 -5.90
C LEU A 72 4.82 11.49 -6.95
N GLY A 73 3.68 12.06 -6.56
CA GLY A 73 2.72 12.58 -7.53
C GLY A 73 2.27 11.52 -8.54
N HIS A 74 2.47 11.77 -9.83
CA HIS A 74 2.13 10.83 -10.92
C HIS A 74 3.36 10.12 -11.52
N ASP A 75 4.52 10.16 -10.85
CA ASP A 75 5.75 9.54 -11.36
C ASP A 75 5.74 8.01 -11.18
N VAL A 76 5.22 7.32 -12.20
CA VAL A 76 5.16 5.85 -12.27
C VAL A 76 6.55 5.22 -12.21
N SER A 77 7.56 5.86 -12.80
CA SER A 77 8.92 5.30 -12.83
C SER A 77 9.54 5.30 -11.44
N SER A 78 9.40 6.40 -10.71
CA SER A 78 9.90 6.48 -9.34
C SER A 78 9.10 5.59 -8.38
N ARG A 79 7.81 5.39 -8.61
CA ARG A 79 6.99 4.42 -7.87
C ARG A 79 7.49 2.99 -8.07
N GLY A 80 7.77 2.59 -9.31
CA GLY A 80 8.34 1.28 -9.62
C GLY A 80 9.71 1.04 -8.99
N LEU A 81 10.54 2.09 -8.82
CA LEU A 81 11.81 1.98 -8.10
C LEU A 81 11.61 1.67 -6.61
N LEU A 82 10.65 2.32 -5.95
CA LEU A 82 10.29 2.00 -4.56
C LEU A 82 9.74 0.57 -4.46
N VAL A 83 8.76 0.18 -5.29
CA VAL A 83 8.23 -1.19 -5.30
C VAL A 83 9.37 -2.21 -5.44
N SER A 84 10.28 -2.00 -6.38
CA SER A 84 11.43 -2.89 -6.61
C SER A 84 12.39 -2.93 -5.41
N ALA A 85 12.60 -1.82 -4.72
CA ALA A 85 13.48 -1.77 -3.56
C ALA A 85 12.86 -2.54 -2.39
N LEU A 86 11.55 -2.39 -2.16
CA LEU A 86 10.83 -3.12 -1.12
C LEU A 86 10.82 -4.64 -1.39
N LEU A 87 10.61 -5.06 -2.64
CA LEU A 87 10.76 -6.46 -3.05
C LEU A 87 12.20 -6.96 -2.89
N SER A 88 13.19 -6.08 -3.05
CA SER A 88 14.59 -6.47 -2.85
C SER A 88 14.89 -6.71 -1.36
N ILE A 89 14.29 -5.92 -0.46
CA ILE A 89 14.40 -6.12 0.99
C ILE A 89 13.93 -7.53 1.39
N SER A 90 12.78 -7.99 0.88
CA SER A 90 12.23 -9.31 1.22
C SER A 90 13.07 -10.50 0.71
N ARG A 91 14.00 -10.23 -0.21
CA ARG A 91 14.90 -11.24 -0.79
C ARG A 91 16.29 -11.24 -0.15
N LEU A 92 16.59 -10.29 0.73
CA LEU A 92 17.85 -10.27 1.45
C LEU A 92 17.94 -11.42 2.46
N PRO A 93 19.17 -11.85 2.84
CA PRO A 93 19.35 -12.86 3.87
C PRO A 93 18.68 -12.45 5.19
N ASP A 94 18.10 -13.43 5.89
CA ASP A 94 17.51 -13.18 7.21
C ASP A 94 18.58 -12.71 8.21
N ILE A 95 18.22 -11.74 9.05
CA ILE A 95 19.01 -11.44 10.24
C ILE A 95 18.90 -12.64 11.17
N VAL A 96 20.04 -13.13 11.66
CA VAL A 96 20.09 -14.18 12.68
C VAL A 96 20.58 -13.64 14.02
N ASP A 97 20.07 -14.23 15.11
CA ASP A 97 20.52 -13.99 16.48
C ASP A 97 21.85 -14.74 16.78
N ASP A 98 22.35 -14.61 18.02
CA ASP A 98 23.58 -15.28 18.46
C ASP A 98 23.51 -16.82 18.43
N LYS A 99 22.30 -17.39 18.27
CA LYS A 99 22.05 -18.84 18.14
C LYS A 99 21.85 -19.27 16.69
N GLY A 100 22.02 -18.35 15.74
CA GLY A 100 21.80 -18.60 14.31
C GLY A 100 20.32 -18.74 13.93
N GLN A 101 19.39 -18.34 14.80
CA GLN A 101 17.95 -18.38 14.51
C GLN A 101 17.51 -17.07 13.86
N PRO A 102 16.60 -17.09 12.86
CA PRO A 102 16.06 -15.88 12.28
C PRO A 102 15.41 -14.98 13.34
N VAL A 103 15.74 -13.69 13.32
CA VAL A 103 15.10 -12.70 14.17
C VAL A 103 13.67 -12.50 13.70
N MET A 104 12.72 -12.59 14.63
CA MET A 104 11.29 -12.49 14.36
C MET A 104 10.66 -11.34 15.13
N GLN A 105 9.66 -10.71 14.52
CA GLN A 105 8.76 -9.73 15.13
C GLN A 105 7.33 -10.14 14.82
N ASN A 106 6.44 -10.19 15.81
CA ASN A 106 5.03 -10.56 15.60
C ASN A 106 4.81 -11.87 14.80
N ARG A 107 5.70 -12.86 15.03
CA ARG A 107 5.75 -14.15 14.30
C ARG A 107 6.13 -14.06 12.81
N GLN A 108 6.67 -12.94 12.38
CA GLN A 108 7.16 -12.68 11.02
C GLN A 108 8.69 -12.61 11.03
N ILE A 109 9.34 -13.20 10.03
CA ILE A 109 10.78 -13.12 9.80
C ILE A 109 11.10 -11.75 9.24
N PHE A 110 11.95 -11.00 9.93
CA PHE A 110 12.03 -9.55 9.78
C PHE A 110 12.13 -9.04 8.33
N TRP A 111 13.22 -9.29 7.59
CA TRP A 111 13.30 -8.74 6.24
C TRP A 111 12.41 -9.46 5.24
N ARG A 112 12.31 -10.78 5.33
CA ARG A 112 11.49 -11.60 4.43
C ARG A 112 10.02 -11.18 4.40
N ASP A 113 9.48 -10.92 5.59
CA ASP A 113 8.06 -10.67 5.77
C ASP A 113 7.72 -9.18 5.90
N VAL A 114 8.74 -8.32 5.98
CA VAL A 114 8.63 -6.85 6.04
C VAL A 114 7.57 -6.42 7.06
N PRO A 115 7.73 -6.77 8.36
CA PRO A 115 6.71 -6.60 9.38
C PRO A 115 6.33 -5.12 9.50
N ASP A 116 5.07 -4.90 9.86
CA ASP A 116 4.46 -3.59 10.13
C ASP A 116 4.44 -2.60 8.94
N PHE A 117 5.04 -2.89 7.78
CA PHE A 117 4.99 -1.97 6.63
C PHE A 117 3.55 -1.67 6.17
N ALA A 118 2.71 -2.71 6.05
CA ALA A 118 1.31 -2.55 5.70
C ALA A 118 0.54 -1.72 6.74
N PHE A 119 0.88 -1.88 8.02
CA PHE A 119 0.33 -1.08 9.11
C PHE A 119 0.74 0.39 9.00
N TRP A 120 2.01 0.70 8.73
CA TRP A 120 2.43 2.09 8.54
C TRP A 120 1.86 2.73 7.28
N MET A 121 1.58 1.94 6.25
CA MET A 121 0.80 2.39 5.11
C MET A 121 -0.63 2.77 5.53
N SER A 122 -1.32 1.96 6.35
CA SER A 122 -2.69 2.29 6.84
C SER A 122 -2.70 3.49 7.78
N GLU A 123 -1.74 3.61 8.70
CA GLU A 123 -1.68 4.76 9.63
C GLU A 123 -1.20 6.05 8.92
N GLY A 124 -0.52 5.89 7.78
CA GLY A 124 0.08 6.97 7.03
C GLY A 124 -0.70 7.31 5.76
N PRO A 125 -0.08 7.13 4.57
CA PRO A 125 -0.60 7.69 3.33
C PRO A 125 -1.78 6.90 2.76
N ALA A 126 -1.95 5.61 3.07
CA ALA A 126 -3.10 4.80 2.65
C ALA A 126 -4.23 4.78 3.69
N GLY A 127 -4.16 5.62 4.73
CA GLY A 127 -5.23 5.71 5.72
C GLY A 127 -6.56 6.19 5.12
N MET A 128 -7.65 5.78 5.78
CA MET A 128 -8.99 6.22 5.41
C MET A 128 -9.08 7.74 5.46
N VAL A 129 -9.54 8.33 4.35
CA VAL A 129 -9.69 9.79 4.24
C VAL A 129 -11.14 10.19 4.50
N SER A 130 -11.36 11.07 5.47
CA SER A 130 -12.68 11.67 5.73
C SER A 130 -12.87 13.02 5.04
N ASP A 131 -14.12 13.45 4.85
CA ASP A 131 -14.45 14.78 4.28
C ASP A 131 -13.81 15.92 5.07
N ARG A 132 -13.86 15.84 6.41
CA ARG A 132 -13.26 16.85 7.29
C ARG A 132 -11.76 16.98 7.04
N GLU A 133 -11.08 15.86 6.78
CA GLU A 133 -9.65 15.86 6.51
C GLU A 133 -9.35 16.41 5.12
N VAL A 134 -10.12 16.08 4.08
CA VAL A 134 -9.88 16.66 2.74
C VAL A 134 -10.07 18.16 2.73
N VAL A 135 -11.06 18.69 3.45
CA VAL A 135 -11.27 20.14 3.57
C VAL A 135 -10.08 20.82 4.27
N ALA A 136 -9.57 20.21 5.35
CA ALA A 136 -8.46 20.76 6.11
C ALA A 136 -7.09 20.54 5.42
N LYS A 137 -6.95 19.45 4.66
CA LYS A 137 -5.71 18.88 4.15
C LYS A 137 -5.95 18.19 2.80
N PRO A 138 -6.20 18.94 1.71
CA PRO A 138 -6.51 18.37 0.40
C PRO A 138 -5.40 17.45 -0.15
N GLU A 139 -4.15 17.64 0.30
CA GLU A 139 -3.02 16.78 -0.01
C GLU A 139 -3.17 15.34 0.51
N ARG A 140 -3.98 15.09 1.55
CA ARG A 140 -4.25 13.74 2.09
C ARG A 140 -4.94 12.85 1.07
N LEU A 141 -5.92 13.37 0.33
CA LEU A 141 -6.60 12.62 -0.72
C LEU A 141 -5.62 12.24 -1.83
N ARG A 142 -4.71 13.14 -2.20
CA ARG A 142 -3.67 12.87 -3.19
C ARG A 142 -2.72 11.78 -2.69
N ALA A 143 -2.23 11.88 -1.45
CA ALA A 143 -1.35 10.87 -0.85
C ALA A 143 -2.02 9.48 -0.82
N SER A 144 -3.30 9.41 -0.45
CA SER A 144 -4.12 8.18 -0.46
C SER A 144 -4.23 7.55 -1.84
N ARG A 145 -4.47 8.36 -2.89
CA ARG A 145 -4.49 7.85 -4.27
C ARG A 145 -3.12 7.30 -4.71
N ILE A 146 -2.04 7.97 -4.34
CA ILE A 146 -0.67 7.51 -4.67
C ILE A 146 -0.32 6.23 -3.91
N ALA A 147 -0.68 6.15 -2.63
CA ALA A 147 -0.44 4.99 -1.80
C ALA A 147 -1.26 3.77 -2.26
N ALA A 148 -2.50 3.96 -2.69
CA ALA A 148 -3.31 2.90 -3.30
C ALA A 148 -2.66 2.36 -4.58
N ALA A 149 -2.14 3.24 -5.45
CA ALA A 149 -1.43 2.82 -6.65
C ALA A 149 -0.14 2.05 -6.32
N PHE A 150 0.64 2.53 -5.35
CA PHE A 150 1.85 1.83 -4.87
C PHE A 150 1.50 0.45 -4.30
N GLY A 151 0.52 0.40 -3.40
CA GLY A 151 0.12 -0.85 -2.74
C GLY A 151 -0.39 -1.89 -3.75
N ALA A 152 -1.17 -1.45 -4.74
CA ALA A 152 -1.69 -2.34 -5.77
C ALA A 152 -0.58 -2.86 -6.70
N GLU A 153 0.38 -2.01 -7.10
CA GLU A 153 1.55 -2.46 -7.86
C GLU A 153 2.40 -3.44 -7.04
N TYR A 154 2.65 -3.14 -5.76
CA TYR A 154 3.43 -4.01 -4.89
C TYR A 154 2.75 -5.37 -4.68
N LEU A 155 1.43 -5.39 -4.44
CA LEU A 155 0.66 -6.64 -4.34
C LEU A 155 0.73 -7.46 -5.63
N GLY A 156 0.60 -6.81 -6.79
CA GLY A 156 0.69 -7.48 -8.09
C GLY A 156 2.06 -8.12 -8.34
N GLU A 157 3.14 -7.52 -7.86
CA GLU A 157 4.48 -8.11 -7.93
C GLU A 157 4.69 -9.22 -6.89
N LEU A 158 4.20 -9.06 -5.66
CA LEU A 158 4.28 -10.08 -4.62
C LEU A 158 3.58 -11.39 -5.03
N ASP A 159 2.46 -11.31 -5.74
CA ASP A 159 1.73 -12.48 -6.21
C ASP A 159 2.46 -13.27 -7.30
N ARG A 160 3.45 -12.67 -7.98
CA ARG A 160 4.35 -13.40 -8.88
C ARG A 160 5.40 -14.18 -8.11
N GLU A 161 5.59 -13.88 -6.82
CA GLU A 161 6.51 -14.57 -5.93
C GLU A 161 5.79 -15.62 -5.08
N LYS A 162 6.55 -16.62 -4.61
CA LYS A 162 6.01 -17.71 -3.76
C LYS A 162 5.93 -17.35 -2.27
N HIS A 163 6.16 -16.08 -1.90
CA HIS A 163 6.26 -15.65 -0.51
C HIS A 163 4.96 -14.99 -0.02
N HIS A 164 4.57 -15.28 1.23
CA HIS A 164 3.18 -15.10 1.68
C HIS A 164 2.93 -13.89 2.60
N ALA A 165 3.88 -13.44 3.42
CA ALA A 165 3.53 -12.55 4.53
C ALA A 165 3.28 -11.07 4.14
N PRO A 166 4.11 -10.39 3.32
CA PRO A 166 3.83 -9.00 2.92
C PRO A 166 2.54 -8.87 2.11
N ARG A 167 2.18 -9.95 1.41
CA ARG A 167 0.99 -10.07 0.55
C ARG A 167 -0.30 -9.91 1.36
N ASP A 168 -0.39 -10.55 2.52
CA ASP A 168 -1.61 -10.52 3.34
C ASP A 168 -1.87 -9.12 3.92
N GLY A 169 -0.81 -8.39 4.30
CA GLY A 169 -0.92 -6.99 4.71
C GLY A 169 -1.46 -6.07 3.61
N MET A 170 -0.99 -6.24 2.37
CA MET A 170 -1.50 -5.47 1.23
C MET A 170 -2.95 -5.85 0.87
N ARG A 171 -3.32 -7.12 1.01
CA ARG A 171 -4.71 -7.59 0.83
C ARG A 171 -5.65 -6.95 1.86
N ASN A 172 -5.23 -6.82 3.12
CA ASN A 172 -5.99 -6.10 4.15
C ASN A 172 -6.20 -4.62 3.77
N LEU A 173 -5.16 -3.92 3.32
CA LEU A 173 -5.29 -2.53 2.86
C LEU A 173 -6.26 -2.39 1.67
N ALA A 174 -6.20 -3.32 0.72
CA ALA A 174 -7.13 -3.34 -0.41
C ALA A 174 -8.58 -3.54 0.06
N PHE A 175 -8.79 -4.45 1.02
CA PHE A 175 -10.09 -4.68 1.64
C PHE A 175 -10.65 -3.41 2.28
N ASP A 176 -9.84 -2.70 3.07
CA ASP A 176 -10.28 -1.50 3.76
C ASP A 176 -10.71 -0.40 2.77
N HIS A 177 -9.97 -0.19 1.68
CA HIS A 177 -10.36 0.74 0.62
C HIS A 177 -11.65 0.30 -0.09
N LEU A 178 -11.80 -0.98 -0.41
CA LEU A 178 -13.02 -1.51 -1.03
C LEU A 178 -14.22 -1.36 -0.10
N MET A 179 -14.06 -1.64 1.18
CA MET A 179 -15.09 -1.47 2.19
C MET A 179 -15.47 -0.01 2.40
N GLN A 180 -14.49 0.88 2.50
CA GLN A 180 -14.76 2.30 2.65
C GLN A 180 -15.59 2.85 1.49
N ALA A 181 -15.27 2.42 0.27
CA ALA A 181 -15.92 2.92 -0.94
C ALA A 181 -17.26 2.25 -1.26
N LEU A 182 -17.40 0.96 -0.96
CA LEU A 182 -18.45 0.11 -1.55
C LEU A 182 -19.27 -0.68 -0.53
N ARG A 183 -19.13 -0.42 0.78
CA ARG A 183 -19.96 -1.09 1.79
C ARG A 183 -21.44 -0.76 1.62
N TRP A 184 -21.75 0.48 1.27
CA TRP A 184 -23.12 1.01 1.18
C TRP A 184 -23.48 1.35 -0.26
N GLY A 185 -24.78 1.38 -0.56
CA GLY A 185 -25.29 1.84 -1.85
C GLY A 185 -25.13 3.35 -2.05
N PHE A 186 -25.52 3.84 -3.23
CA PHE A 186 -25.47 5.26 -3.60
C PHE A 186 -26.88 5.78 -3.82
N GLU A 187 -27.38 6.60 -2.90
CA GLU A 187 -28.74 7.12 -2.90
C GLU A 187 -28.76 8.65 -2.86
N ASP A 188 -27.89 9.26 -2.07
CA ASP A 188 -27.97 10.67 -1.72
C ASP A 188 -26.71 11.50 -2.09
N GLU A 189 -26.70 12.74 -1.61
CA GLU A 189 -25.62 13.71 -1.87
C GLU A 189 -24.36 13.44 -1.03
N GLU A 190 -24.50 12.81 0.13
CA GLU A 190 -23.38 12.36 0.95
C GLU A 190 -22.68 11.16 0.29
N ASP A 191 -23.44 10.31 -0.41
CA ASP A 191 -22.86 9.21 -1.19
C ASP A 191 -22.03 9.70 -2.38
N VAL A 192 -22.40 10.83 -3.01
CA VAL A 192 -21.56 11.48 -4.04
C VAL A 192 -20.20 11.88 -3.47
N LYS A 193 -20.19 12.45 -2.25
CA LYS A 193 -18.94 12.86 -1.58
C LYS A 193 -18.08 11.64 -1.26
N ARG A 194 -18.66 10.60 -0.65
CA ARG A 194 -17.96 9.35 -0.34
C ARG A 194 -17.36 8.70 -1.59
N ALA A 195 -18.13 8.64 -2.68
CA ALA A 195 -17.68 8.12 -3.96
C ALA A 195 -16.47 8.91 -4.50
N ARG A 196 -16.52 10.25 -4.45
CA ARG A 196 -15.40 11.12 -4.88
C ARG A 196 -14.11 10.84 -4.09
N LEU A 197 -14.25 10.59 -2.79
CA LEU A 197 -13.13 10.42 -1.88
C LEU A 197 -12.44 9.06 -1.97
N SER A 198 -13.20 7.98 -2.16
CA SER A 198 -12.71 6.61 -1.91
C SER A 198 -12.82 5.67 -3.10
N ALA A 199 -13.76 5.91 -4.04
CA ALA A 199 -13.95 5.03 -5.18
C ALA A 199 -12.74 4.96 -6.12
N PRO A 200 -12.00 6.06 -6.41
CA PRO A 200 -10.80 5.98 -7.25
C PRO A 200 -9.72 5.07 -6.67
N GLN A 201 -9.53 5.06 -5.35
CA GLN A 201 -8.55 4.19 -4.67
C GLN A 201 -8.98 2.74 -4.73
N ALA A 202 -10.25 2.46 -4.43
CA ALA A 202 -10.83 1.13 -4.54
C ALA A 202 -10.73 0.59 -5.98
N ALA A 203 -11.05 1.41 -6.98
CA ALA A 203 -10.92 1.04 -8.38
C ALA A 203 -9.45 0.78 -8.78
N THR A 204 -8.50 1.55 -8.24
CA THR A 204 -7.07 1.35 -8.52
C THR A 204 -6.59 -0.04 -8.09
N TRP A 205 -7.04 -0.52 -6.93
CA TRP A 205 -6.76 -1.88 -6.47
C TRP A 205 -7.28 -2.95 -7.43
N ILE A 206 -8.53 -2.83 -7.89
CA ILE A 206 -9.12 -3.75 -8.86
C ILE A 206 -8.38 -3.71 -10.20
N LEU A 207 -8.10 -2.52 -10.72
CA LEU A 207 -7.50 -2.35 -12.03
C LEU A 207 -6.04 -2.82 -12.10
N THR A 208 -5.33 -2.78 -10.97
CA THR A 208 -3.89 -3.08 -10.93
C THR A 208 -3.59 -4.44 -10.32
N ALA A 209 -4.30 -4.81 -9.26
CA ALA A 209 -4.10 -6.04 -8.49
C ALA A 209 -5.35 -6.94 -8.47
N GLY A 210 -6.32 -6.71 -9.37
CA GLY A 210 -7.56 -7.48 -9.41
C GLY A 210 -7.37 -9.00 -9.46
N PRO A 211 -6.47 -9.56 -10.30
CA PRO A 211 -6.20 -11.01 -10.30
C PRO A 211 -5.76 -11.52 -8.92
N SER A 212 -4.92 -10.76 -8.22
CA SER A 212 -4.42 -11.07 -6.88
C SER A 212 -5.51 -11.06 -5.82
N LEU A 213 -6.40 -10.08 -5.90
CA LEU A 213 -7.55 -9.98 -5.00
C LEU A 213 -8.59 -11.07 -5.30
N TYR A 214 -8.79 -11.44 -6.56
CA TYR A 214 -9.64 -12.56 -6.93
C TYR A 214 -9.06 -13.90 -6.48
N GLN A 215 -7.73 -14.04 -6.51
CA GLN A 215 -7.06 -15.19 -5.91
C GLN A 215 -7.29 -15.25 -4.40
N ALA A 216 -7.26 -14.12 -3.69
CA ALA A 216 -7.62 -14.04 -2.28
C ALA A 216 -9.08 -14.48 -2.02
N VAL A 217 -10.01 -14.17 -2.95
CA VAL A 217 -11.40 -14.66 -2.91
C VAL A 217 -11.46 -16.18 -3.02
N LYS A 218 -10.69 -16.78 -3.93
CA LYS A 218 -10.60 -18.26 -4.07
C LYS A 218 -10.00 -18.91 -2.83
N GLU A 219 -9.02 -18.25 -2.21
CA GLU A 219 -8.36 -18.68 -0.97
C GLU A 219 -9.21 -18.49 0.28
N ARG A 220 -10.35 -17.78 0.18
CA ARG A 220 -11.18 -17.35 1.33
C ARG A 220 -10.34 -16.61 2.38
N PHE A 221 -9.47 -15.72 1.90
CA PHE A 221 -8.60 -14.95 2.76
C PHE A 221 -9.43 -14.17 3.80
N SER A 222 -9.15 -14.41 5.07
CA SER A 222 -9.79 -13.70 6.19
C SER A 222 -9.00 -12.45 6.50
N VAL A 223 -9.70 -11.32 6.56
CA VAL A 223 -9.17 -10.09 7.14
C VAL A 223 -9.28 -10.22 8.66
N GLY A 224 -8.34 -9.65 9.41
CA GLY A 224 -8.15 -9.89 10.85
C GLY A 224 -9.37 -9.63 11.77
N ASP A 225 -9.16 -9.90 13.06
CA ASP A 225 -10.18 -10.22 14.09
C ASP A 225 -11.27 -9.16 14.40
N TYR A 226 -11.21 -7.94 13.87
CA TYR A 226 -12.02 -6.83 14.38
C TYR A 226 -13.38 -6.60 13.68
N ASP A 227 -13.63 -7.15 12.49
CA ASP A 227 -14.92 -6.96 11.80
C ASP A 227 -15.37 -8.19 10.97
N GLY A 228 -14.69 -9.34 11.12
CA GLY A 228 -15.10 -10.63 10.54
C GLY A 228 -15.20 -10.64 9.01
N GLY A 229 -14.49 -9.75 8.32
CA GLY A 229 -14.51 -9.63 6.87
C GLY A 229 -13.69 -10.72 6.20
N SER A 230 -14.16 -11.22 5.06
CA SER A 230 -13.38 -12.13 4.22
C SER A 230 -13.44 -11.70 2.76
N PHE A 231 -12.39 -12.02 2.01
CA PHE A 231 -12.49 -12.07 0.56
C PHE A 231 -13.22 -13.36 0.21
N ASP A 232 -14.48 -13.21 -0.19
CA ASP A 232 -15.32 -14.30 -0.68
C ASP A 232 -16.10 -13.83 -1.92
N MET A 233 -16.75 -14.79 -2.58
CA MET A 233 -17.50 -14.51 -3.80
C MET A 233 -18.72 -13.61 -3.55
N GLU A 234 -19.29 -13.61 -2.34
CA GLU A 234 -20.39 -12.72 -1.98
C GLU A 234 -19.89 -11.27 -1.95
N ARG A 235 -18.76 -11.03 -1.28
CA ARG A 235 -18.11 -9.73 -1.18
C ARG A 235 -17.63 -9.22 -2.53
N TRP A 236 -17.02 -10.09 -3.34
CA TRP A 236 -16.60 -9.75 -4.70
C TRP A 236 -17.78 -9.31 -5.57
N ASN A 237 -18.89 -10.05 -5.54
CA ASN A 237 -20.10 -9.68 -6.28
C ASN A 237 -20.76 -8.41 -5.74
N LEU A 238 -20.75 -8.19 -4.43
CA LEU A 238 -21.21 -6.95 -3.81
C LEU A 238 -20.42 -5.76 -4.33
N TRP A 239 -19.09 -5.80 -4.28
CA TRP A 239 -18.24 -4.72 -4.77
C TRP A 239 -18.43 -4.46 -6.27
N LYS A 240 -18.52 -5.52 -7.09
CA LYS A 240 -18.82 -5.40 -8.52
C LYS A 240 -20.17 -4.71 -8.76
N GLY A 241 -21.20 -5.09 -8.03
CA GLY A 241 -22.52 -4.47 -8.08
C GLY A 241 -22.48 -3.00 -7.69
N ARG A 242 -21.75 -2.65 -6.63
CA ARG A 242 -21.60 -1.27 -6.15
C ARG A 242 -20.81 -0.38 -7.10
N PHE A 243 -19.77 -0.90 -7.74
CA PHE A 243 -19.12 -0.18 -8.83
C PHE A 243 -20.06 0.05 -10.01
N ALA A 244 -20.90 -0.94 -10.37
CA ALA A 244 -21.88 -0.78 -11.45
C ALA A 244 -22.93 0.29 -11.10
N GLU A 245 -23.44 0.30 -9.86
CA GLU A 245 -24.34 1.34 -9.36
C GLU A 245 -23.66 2.72 -9.43
N LEU A 246 -22.42 2.84 -8.95
CA LEU A 246 -21.68 4.10 -9.01
C LEU A 246 -21.45 4.57 -10.44
N ALA A 247 -21.12 3.68 -11.38
CA ALA A 247 -20.95 4.04 -12.79
C ALA A 247 -22.23 4.63 -13.40
N ALA A 248 -23.39 4.10 -12.99
CA ALA A 248 -24.72 4.56 -13.41
C ALA A 248 -25.25 5.77 -12.60
N PHE A 249 -24.64 6.11 -11.47
CA PHE A 249 -25.14 7.16 -10.58
C PHE A 249 -24.90 8.56 -11.16
N GLU A 250 -25.90 9.12 -11.83
CA GLU A 250 -25.77 10.35 -12.61
C GLU A 250 -25.33 11.58 -11.80
N ARG A 251 -25.63 11.61 -10.51
CA ARG A 251 -25.24 12.70 -9.59
C ARG A 251 -23.75 12.67 -9.23
N ALA A 252 -23.07 11.54 -9.42
CA ALA A 252 -21.65 11.44 -9.14
C ALA A 252 -20.80 12.13 -10.23
N ASP A 253 -19.63 12.60 -9.81
CA ASP A 253 -18.64 13.18 -10.71
C ASP A 253 -18.20 12.20 -11.81
N ALA A 254 -17.75 12.76 -12.94
CA ALA A 254 -17.32 11.98 -14.09
C ALA A 254 -16.13 11.05 -13.78
N GLU A 255 -15.16 11.47 -12.96
CA GLU A 255 -13.98 10.64 -12.63
C GLU A 255 -14.36 9.37 -11.84
N PRO A 256 -15.03 9.43 -10.68
CA PRO A 256 -15.49 8.24 -9.95
C PRO A 256 -16.34 7.30 -10.80
N ARG A 257 -17.29 7.84 -11.59
CA ARG A 257 -18.14 7.04 -12.48
C ARG A 257 -17.34 6.27 -13.52
N ARG A 258 -16.39 6.96 -14.18
CA ARG A 258 -15.51 6.34 -15.19
C ARG A 258 -14.64 5.25 -14.56
N MET A 259 -14.01 5.53 -13.42
CA MET A 259 -13.16 4.57 -12.73
C MET A 259 -13.94 3.33 -12.27
N ALA A 260 -15.17 3.53 -11.77
CA ALA A 260 -16.06 2.45 -11.39
C ALA A 260 -16.44 1.57 -12.59
N GLY A 261 -16.76 2.18 -13.74
CA GLY A 261 -17.03 1.44 -14.98
C GLY A 261 -15.86 0.56 -15.42
N LEU A 262 -14.64 1.12 -15.42
CA LEU A 262 -13.42 0.35 -15.73
C LEU A 262 -13.19 -0.80 -14.74
N ALA A 263 -13.44 -0.56 -13.45
CA ALA A 263 -13.30 -1.61 -12.43
C ALA A 263 -14.29 -2.76 -12.68
N VAL A 264 -15.53 -2.49 -13.06
CA VAL A 264 -16.51 -3.53 -13.43
C VAL A 264 -16.02 -4.35 -14.63
N GLU A 265 -15.53 -3.68 -15.67
CA GLU A 265 -15.00 -4.35 -16.86
C GLU A 265 -13.83 -5.28 -16.52
N GLU A 266 -12.89 -4.82 -15.70
CA GLU A 266 -11.75 -5.63 -15.28
C GLU A 266 -12.17 -6.80 -14.38
N MET A 267 -13.10 -6.60 -13.43
CA MET A 267 -13.63 -7.70 -12.61
C MET A 267 -14.29 -8.78 -13.47
N GLN A 268 -15.08 -8.38 -14.47
CA GLN A 268 -15.70 -9.32 -15.41
C GLN A 268 -14.68 -10.07 -16.27
N LYS A 269 -13.60 -9.41 -16.66
CA LYS A 269 -12.50 -10.03 -17.39
C LYS A 269 -11.77 -11.06 -16.52
N ILE A 270 -11.41 -10.71 -15.29
CA ILE A 270 -10.76 -11.60 -14.32
C ILE A 270 -11.61 -12.86 -14.09
N GLU A 271 -12.93 -12.70 -13.89
CA GLU A 271 -13.84 -13.84 -13.72
C GLU A 271 -13.88 -14.80 -14.92
N LYS A 272 -13.66 -14.31 -16.14
CA LYS A 272 -13.64 -15.13 -17.36
C LYS A 272 -12.31 -15.83 -17.59
N GLU A 273 -11.22 -15.25 -17.10
CA GLU A 273 -9.84 -15.73 -17.30
C GLU A 273 -9.37 -16.69 -16.17
N ALA A 274 -10.08 -16.69 -15.04
CA ALA A 274 -9.70 -17.39 -13.81
C ALA A 274 -10.34 -18.78 -13.65
#